data_AF-A0A959NAJ4-F1
#
_entry.id   AF-A0A959NAJ4-F1
#
_cell.length_a   1.000
_cell.length_b   1.000
_cell.length_c   1.000
_cell.angle_alpha   90.00
_cell.angle_beta   90.00
_cell.angle_gamma   90.00
#
_symmetry.space_group_name_H-M   'P 1'
#
loop_
_entity.id
_entity.type
_entity.pdbx_description
1 polymer ?
#
loop_
_entity_poly.entity_id
_entity_poly.type
_entity_poly.pdbx_seq_one_letter_code
_entity_poly.pdbx_strand_id
1 'polypeptide(L)'
;MSLTKSKFKFKVPNTYLLIFSLLVLIAALTWIIPGGEYERSIVNGREIVVQNSFKYIDNNPQGIFALFIAPLKGFEEAALIIGFVLIVGGAFNVLAKTDAINSLINKLAKAHKNSPLLRRMFIPILMLLFSLGGATFGMNEEIIPFVLILVPICLGLGYDSIIGV
;
A
#
# COMPACT_ATOMS: atom_id res chain seq x y z
N MET A 1 -3.05 -52.23 12.49
CA MET A 1 -3.26 -51.69 11.12
C MET A 1 -3.47 -50.19 11.24
N SER A 2 -2.40 -49.40 11.11
CA SER A 2 -2.41 -47.94 11.28
C SER A 2 -2.28 -47.29 9.91
N LEU A 3 -3.37 -46.74 9.40
CA LEU A 3 -3.38 -45.95 8.17
C LEU A 3 -2.88 -44.54 8.49
N THR A 4 -1.61 -44.27 8.20
CA THR A 4 -1.05 -42.91 8.25
C THR A 4 -1.64 -42.06 7.13
N LYS A 5 -2.58 -41.19 7.51
CA LYS A 5 -3.14 -40.14 6.66
C LYS A 5 -2.03 -39.14 6.31
N SER A 6 -1.62 -39.11 5.04
CA SER A 6 -0.71 -38.10 4.50
C SER A 6 -1.31 -36.70 4.70
N LYS A 7 -0.63 -35.86 5.49
CA LYS A 7 -1.00 -34.46 5.66
C LYS A 7 -0.47 -33.69 4.47
N PHE A 8 -1.34 -33.31 3.53
CA PHE A 8 -1.02 -32.30 2.53
C PHE A 8 -0.61 -31.02 3.25
N LYS A 9 0.69 -30.73 3.32
CA LYS A 9 1.21 -29.44 3.78
C LYS A 9 1.13 -28.47 2.60
N PHE A 10 0.02 -27.75 2.48
CA PHE A 10 -0.11 -26.66 1.54
C PHE A 10 0.84 -25.53 1.98
N LYS A 11 2.01 -25.43 1.34
CA LYS A 11 2.87 -24.27 1.50
C LYS A 11 2.25 -23.14 0.69
N VAL A 12 1.97 -22.02 1.34
CA VAL A 12 1.50 -20.82 0.66
C VAL A 12 2.53 -20.48 -0.43
N PRO A 13 2.11 -20.34 -1.70
CA PRO A 13 3.02 -19.97 -2.78
C PRO A 13 3.64 -18.60 -2.52
N ASN A 14 4.82 -18.35 -3.10
CA ASN A 14 5.44 -17.03 -3.05
C ASN A 14 4.49 -15.95 -3.62
N THR A 15 4.46 -14.75 -3.04
CA THR A 15 3.65 -13.61 -3.49
C THR A 15 3.77 -13.35 -4.98
N TYR A 16 4.98 -13.46 -5.57
CA TYR A 16 5.16 -13.30 -7.01
C TYR A 16 4.39 -14.36 -7.82
N LEU A 17 4.42 -15.60 -7.35
CA LEU A 17 3.68 -16.70 -7.97
C LEU A 17 2.17 -16.52 -7.80
N LEU A 18 1.72 -16.01 -6.65
CA LEU A 18 0.32 -15.72 -6.38
C LEU A 18 -0.21 -14.64 -7.34
N ILE A 19 0.47 -13.50 -7.43
CA ILE A 19 0.09 -12.39 -8.31
C ILE A 19 0.14 -12.82 -9.78
N PHE A 20 1.18 -13.54 -10.20
CA PHE A 20 1.27 -14.04 -11.58
C PHE A 20 0.15 -15.04 -11.90
N SER A 21 -0.18 -15.95 -10.98
CA SER A 21 -1.29 -16.90 -11.15
C SER A 21 -2.63 -16.17 -11.25
N LEU A 22 -2.81 -15.10 -10.46
CA LEU A 22 -3.99 -14.25 -10.55
C LEU A 22 -4.06 -13.53 -11.91
N LEU A 23 -2.94 -13.03 -12.43
CA LEU A 23 -2.89 -12.43 -13.78
C LEU A 23 -3.26 -13.44 -14.86
N VAL A 24 -2.75 -14.68 -14.80
CA VAL A 24 -3.11 -15.76 -15.73
C VAL A 24 -4.61 -16.04 -15.66
N LEU A 25 -5.16 -16.13 -14.45
CA LEU A 25 -6.59 -16.39 -14.24
C LEU A 25 -7.46 -15.26 -14.79
N ILE A 26 -7.13 -13.99 -14.50
CA ILE A 26 -7.86 -12.83 -15.01
C ILE A 26 -7.77 -12.77 -16.53
N ALA A 27 -6.57 -12.98 -17.10
CA ALA A 27 -6.39 -13.06 -18.54
C ALA A 27 -7.32 -14.13 -19.12
N ALA A 28 -7.28 -15.38 -18.62
CA ALA A 28 -8.14 -16.47 -19.08
C ALA A 28 -9.65 -16.14 -18.99
N LEU A 29 -10.07 -15.42 -17.94
CA LEU A 29 -11.46 -14.99 -17.79
C LEU A 29 -11.90 -13.98 -18.85
N THR A 30 -10.99 -13.21 -19.47
CA THR A 30 -11.34 -12.25 -20.53
C THR A 30 -11.88 -12.91 -21.81
N TRP A 31 -11.69 -14.22 -21.99
CA TRP A 31 -12.33 -14.97 -23.08
C TRP A 31 -13.78 -15.33 -22.80
N ILE A 32 -14.15 -15.48 -21.52
CA ILE A 32 -15.45 -16.01 -21.09
C ILE A 32 -16.38 -14.87 -20.67
N ILE A 33 -15.83 -13.84 -20.01
CA ILE A 33 -16.61 -12.76 -19.40
C ILE A 33 -16.63 -11.54 -20.34
N PRO A 34 -17.81 -11.11 -20.84
CA PRO A 34 -17.94 -9.89 -21.63
C PRO A 34 -17.70 -8.64 -20.80
N GLY A 35 -17.19 -7.61 -21.48
CA GLY A 35 -17.12 -6.27 -20.91
C GLY A 35 -18.52 -5.67 -20.74
N GLY A 36 -18.64 -4.67 -19.88
CA GLY A 36 -19.85 -3.90 -19.70
C GLY A 36 -19.56 -2.41 -19.80
N GLU A 37 -20.38 -1.68 -20.53
CA GLU A 37 -20.26 -0.24 -20.69
C GLU A 37 -21.59 0.44 -20.36
N TYR A 38 -21.51 1.62 -19.76
CA TYR A 38 -22.64 2.52 -19.61
C TYR A 38 -22.51 3.67 -20.58
N GLU A 39 -23.62 4.03 -21.21
CA GLU A 39 -23.69 5.21 -22.07
C GLU A 39 -23.53 6.47 -21.21
N ARG A 40 -22.65 7.37 -21.65
CA ARG A 40 -22.36 8.64 -20.98
C ARG A 40 -22.82 9.79 -21.85
N SER A 41 -23.55 10.73 -21.25
CA SER A 41 -24.01 11.94 -21.93
C SER A 41 -23.54 13.18 -21.20
N ILE A 42 -23.25 14.25 -21.95
CA ILE A 42 -22.85 15.53 -21.37
C ILE A 42 -24.11 16.33 -21.09
N VAL A 43 -24.43 16.51 -19.81
CA VAL A 43 -25.55 17.36 -19.37
C VAL A 43 -24.99 18.48 -18.51
N ASN A 44 -25.20 19.73 -18.94
CA ASN A 44 -24.69 20.93 -18.26
C ASN A 44 -23.17 20.91 -18.03
N GLY A 45 -22.40 20.48 -19.03
CA GLY A 45 -20.93 20.44 -18.96
C GLY A 45 -20.34 19.37 -18.04
N ARG A 46 -21.16 18.46 -17.52
CA ARG A 46 -20.72 17.29 -16.75
C ARG A 46 -21.08 16.01 -17.49
N GLU A 47 -20.12 15.11 -17.58
CA GLU A 47 -20.31 13.76 -18.08
C GLU A 47 -21.12 12.98 -17.04
N ILE A 48 -22.36 12.65 -17.37
CA ILE A 48 -23.24 11.85 -16.51
C ILE A 48 -23.49 10.49 -17.15
N VAL A 49 -23.53 9.46 -16.30
CA VAL A 49 -23.89 8.10 -16.72
C VAL A 49 -25.40 8.04 -16.89
N VAL A 50 -25.86 7.65 -18.09
CA VAL A 50 -27.29 7.52 -18.37
C VAL A 50 -27.86 6.35 -17.56
N GLN A 51 -28.94 6.60 -16.81
CA GLN A 51 -29.56 5.57 -15.99
C GLN A 51 -30.13 4.44 -16.88
N ASN A 52 -29.95 3.18 -16.45
CA ASN A 52 -30.38 1.98 -17.19
C ASN A 52 -29.76 1.78 -18.58
N SER A 53 -28.61 2.41 -18.87
CA SER A 53 -27.93 2.29 -20.17
C SER A 53 -26.88 1.18 -20.24
N PHE A 54 -26.78 0.32 -19.23
CA PHE A 54 -25.79 -0.75 -19.20
C PHE A 54 -25.97 -1.70 -20.39
N LYS A 55 -24.89 -1.87 -21.16
CA LYS A 55 -24.84 -2.79 -22.31
C LYS A 55 -23.58 -3.64 -22.18
N TYR A 56 -23.73 -4.94 -22.42
CA TYR A 56 -22.58 -5.80 -22.61
C TYR A 56 -21.93 -5.49 -23.96
N ILE A 57 -20.61 -5.42 -23.97
CA ILE A 57 -19.79 -5.24 -25.17
C ILE A 57 -19.06 -6.54 -25.50
N ASP A 58 -18.58 -6.65 -26.73
CA ASP A 58 -17.85 -7.82 -27.19
C ASP A 58 -16.59 -8.09 -26.33
N ASN A 59 -16.29 -9.38 -26.15
CA ASN A 59 -15.13 -9.81 -25.38
C ASN A 59 -13.84 -9.29 -26.05
N ASN A 60 -12.94 -8.71 -25.27
CA ASN A 60 -11.59 -8.34 -25.71
C ASN A 60 -10.54 -9.26 -25.07
N PRO A 61 -10.34 -10.48 -25.62
CA PRO A 61 -9.50 -11.49 -25.01
C PRO A 61 -8.02 -11.06 -24.97
N GLN A 62 -7.40 -11.20 -23.80
CA GLN A 62 -6.02 -10.78 -23.58
C GLN A 62 -5.03 -11.86 -24.03
N GLY A 63 -4.26 -11.63 -25.09
CA GLY A 63 -3.29 -12.61 -25.59
C GLY A 63 -2.18 -12.99 -24.60
N ILE A 64 -1.47 -14.09 -24.85
CA ILE A 64 -0.36 -14.58 -24.01
C ILE A 64 0.72 -13.51 -23.83
N PHE A 65 1.01 -12.72 -24.86
CA PHE A 65 1.96 -11.60 -24.76
C PHE A 65 1.49 -10.50 -23.79
N ALA A 66 0.19 -10.24 -23.72
CA ALA A 66 -0.35 -9.25 -22.79
C ALA A 66 -0.07 -9.63 -21.32
N LEU A 67 -0.02 -10.92 -21.00
CA LEU A 67 0.35 -11.42 -19.68
C LEU A 67 1.78 -11.04 -19.27
N PHE A 68 2.72 -11.06 -20.22
CA PHE A 68 4.12 -10.69 -19.95
C PHE A 68 4.34 -9.17 -19.97
N ILE A 69 3.51 -8.43 -20.71
CA ILE A 69 3.55 -6.96 -20.74
C ILE A 69 2.81 -6.34 -19.54
N ALA A 70 1.83 -7.02 -18.96
CA ALA A 70 1.02 -6.51 -17.86
C ALA A 70 1.85 -6.03 -16.65
N PRO A 71 2.88 -6.76 -16.17
CA PRO A 71 3.75 -6.25 -15.12
C PRO A 71 4.45 -4.94 -15.49
N LEU A 72 4.92 -4.79 -16.74
CA LEU A 72 5.60 -3.57 -17.21
C LEU A 72 4.64 -2.37 -17.19
N LYS A 73 3.38 -2.56 -17.61
CA LYS A 73 2.35 -1.53 -17.49
C LYS A 73 2.06 -1.17 -16.04
N GLY A 74 2.04 -2.17 -15.15
CA GLY A 74 1.91 -1.93 -13.72
C GLY A 74 3.05 -1.08 -13.15
N PHE A 75 4.29 -1.28 -13.61
CA PHE A 75 5.43 -0.41 -13.24
C PHE A 75 5.26 1.03 -13.73
N GLU A 76 4.72 1.21 -14.94
CA GLU A 76 4.44 2.54 -15.50
C GLU A 76 3.36 3.27 -14.69
N GLU A 77 2.25 2.60 -14.36
CA GLU A 77 1.18 3.15 -13.51
C GLU A 77 1.69 3.47 -12.10
N ALA A 78 2.59 2.63 -11.56
CA ALA A 78 3.18 2.82 -10.24
C ALA A 78 4.42 3.75 -10.23
N ALA A 79 4.82 4.34 -11.36
CA ALA A 79 6.08 5.07 -11.49
C ALA A 79 6.21 6.23 -10.49
N LEU A 80 5.10 6.95 -10.23
CA LEU A 80 5.07 8.06 -9.28
C LEU A 80 5.35 7.57 -7.84
N ILE A 81 4.73 6.46 -7.44
CA ILE A 81 4.93 5.86 -6.11
C ILE A 81 6.38 5.37 -5.96
N ILE A 82 6.91 4.70 -6.98
CA ILE A 82 8.31 4.23 -6.99
C ILE A 82 9.27 5.41 -6.82
N GLY A 83 9.08 6.49 -7.60
CA GLY A 83 9.89 7.69 -7.51
C GLY A 83 9.81 8.35 -6.13
N PHE A 84 8.61 8.45 -5.56
CA PHE A 84 8.40 8.97 -4.21
C PHE A 84 9.14 8.16 -3.15
N VAL A 85 8.98 6.83 -3.13
CA VAL A 85 9.64 5.94 -2.16
C VAL A 85 11.17 6.03 -2.27
N LEU A 86 11.71 6.13 -3.48
CA LEU A 86 13.15 6.30 -3.69
C LEU A 86 13.67 7.64 -3.12
N ILE A 87 12.93 8.73 -3.35
CA ILE A 87 13.30 10.06 -2.83
C ILE A 87 13.24 10.07 -1.30
N VAL A 88 12.17 9.51 -0.70
CA VAL A 88 12.02 9.42 0.76
C VAL A 88 13.12 8.55 1.37
N GLY A 89 13.41 7.39 0.78
CA GLY A 89 14.50 6.51 1.22
C GLY A 89 15.87 7.20 1.14
N GLY A 90 16.12 7.96 0.06
CA GLY A 90 17.33 8.76 -0.11
C GLY A 90 17.46 9.88 0.93
N ALA A 91 16.39 10.65 1.14
CA ALA A 91 16.35 11.69 2.17
C ALA A 91 16.56 11.11 3.57
N PHE A 92 15.94 9.97 3.87
CA PHE A 92 16.12 9.27 5.14
C PHE A 92 17.58 8.83 5.35
N ASN A 93 18.28 8.37 4.30
CA ASN A 93 19.70 8.04 4.40
C ASN A 93 20.56 9.26 4.79
N VAL A 94 20.25 10.43 4.22
CA VAL A 94 20.91 11.69 4.57
C VAL A 94 20.62 12.08 6.03
N LEU A 95 19.36 11.98 6.46
CA LEU A 95 18.96 12.26 7.86
C LEU A 95 19.63 11.31 8.86
N ALA A 96 19.77 10.03 8.50
CA ALA A 96 20.48 9.05 9.31
C ALA A 96 21.98 9.35 9.40
N LYS A 97 22.63 9.73 8.30
CA LYS A 97 24.06 10.09 8.28
C LYS A 97 24.39 11.38 9.02
N THR A 98 23.46 12.34 9.03
CA THR A 98 23.61 13.63 9.72
C THR A 98 23.32 13.57 11.21
N ASP A 99 22.97 12.40 11.74
CA ASP A 99 22.58 12.19 13.15
C ASP A 99 21.34 13.02 13.58
N ALA A 100 20.59 13.54 12.61
CA ALA A 100 19.40 14.33 12.83
C ALA A 100 18.30 13.51 13.52
N ILE A 101 18.21 12.22 13.19
CA ILE A 101 17.25 11.29 13.80
C ILE A 101 17.54 11.12 15.29
N ASN A 102 18.79 10.88 15.67
CA ASN A 102 19.16 10.73 17.08
C ASN A 102 18.96 12.04 17.86
N SER A 103 19.26 13.18 17.24
CA SER A 103 18.96 14.50 17.80
C SER A 103 17.46 14.72 18.02
N LEU A 104 16.62 14.32 17.06
CA LEU A 104 15.16 14.36 17.16
C LEU A 104 14.66 13.49 18.32
N ILE A 105 15.12 12.24 18.41
CA ILE A 105 14.76 11.30 19.48
C ILE A 105 15.11 11.90 20.85
N ASN A 106 16.33 12.41 21.02
CA ASN A 106 16.78 13.00 22.28
C ASN A 106 15.94 14.23 22.68
N LYS A 107 15.58 15.08 21.71
CA LYS A 107 14.75 16.26 21.94
C LYS A 107 13.32 15.87 22.31
N LEU A 108 12.75 14.90 21.60
CA LEU A 108 11.43 14.35 21.89
C LEU A 108 11.39 13.67 23.26
N ALA A 109 12.40 12.85 23.60
CA ALA A 109 12.49 12.18 24.90
C ALA A 109 12.56 13.18 26.07
N LYS A 110 13.34 14.26 25.94
CA LYS A 110 13.37 15.34 26.94
C LYS A 110 12.00 16.02 27.07
N ALA A 111 11.37 16.37 25.96
CA ALA A 111 10.04 16.99 25.97
C ALA A 111 8.96 16.06 26.56
N HIS A 112 9.03 14.78 26.23
CA HIS A 112 8.13 13.73 26.71
C HIS A 112 8.26 13.49 28.21
N LYS A 113 9.49 13.57 28.76
CA LYS A 113 9.74 13.47 30.20
C LYS A 113 9.25 14.71 30.96
N ASN A 114 9.40 15.89 30.38
CA ASN A 114 9.12 17.16 31.06
C ASN A 114 7.65 17.61 30.95
N SER A 115 6.91 17.13 29.95
CA SER A 115 5.52 17.53 29.73
C SER A 115 4.55 16.35 29.90
N PRO A 116 3.72 16.34 30.97
CA PRO A 116 2.73 15.28 31.19
C PRO A 116 1.65 15.26 30.09
N LEU A 117 1.36 16.43 29.49
CA LEU A 117 0.43 16.53 28.36
C LEU A 117 0.99 15.81 27.13
N LEU A 118 2.26 16.06 26.78
CA LEU A 118 2.91 15.46 25.62
C LEU A 118 2.98 13.94 25.76
N ARG A 119 3.27 13.45 26.97
CA ARG A 119 3.27 12.01 27.29
C ARG A 119 1.92 11.33 27.05
N ARG A 120 0.83 11.99 27.43
CA ARG A 120 -0.53 11.44 27.25
C ARG A 120 -1.03 11.58 25.81
N MET A 121 -0.63 12.63 25.11
CA MET A 121 -1.13 12.94 23.77
C MET A 121 -0.30 12.35 22.64
N PHE A 122 0.91 11.84 22.89
CA PHE A 122 1.80 11.32 21.84
C PHE A 122 1.13 10.27 20.94
N ILE A 123 0.56 9.20 21.54
CA ILE A 123 -0.09 8.14 20.78
C ILE A 123 -1.36 8.65 20.06
N PRO A 124 -2.31 9.36 20.70
CA PRO A 124 -3.47 9.91 20.00
C PRO A 124 -3.12 10.81 18.81
N ILE A 125 -2.10 11.67 18.95
CA ILE A 125 -1.65 12.54 17.86
C ILE A 125 -1.10 11.71 16.71
N LEU A 126 -0.25 10.71 17.02
CA LEU A 126 0.32 9.84 15.99
C LEU A 126 -0.77 9.06 15.25
N MET A 127 -1.72 8.49 16.00
CA MET A 127 -2.87 7.78 15.45
C MET A 127 -3.73 8.67 14.56
N LEU A 128 -4.03 9.91 14.98
CA LEU A 128 -4.79 10.85 14.16
C LEU A 128 -4.05 11.26 12.89
N LEU A 129 -2.74 11.51 12.97
CA LEU A 129 -1.93 11.89 11.83
C LEU A 129 -1.91 10.79 10.77
N PHE A 130 -1.65 9.54 11.17
CA PHE A 130 -1.63 8.39 10.26
C PHE A 130 -3.02 8.01 9.77
N SER A 131 -4.05 8.12 10.62
CA SER A 131 -5.44 7.91 10.19
C SER A 131 -5.87 8.94 9.15
N LEU A 132 -5.51 10.21 9.34
CA LEU A 132 -5.81 11.26 8.38
C LEU A 132 -5.05 11.03 7.06
N GLY A 133 -3.75 10.73 7.11
CA GLY A 133 -2.97 10.41 5.92
C GLY A 133 -3.51 9.19 5.15
N GLY A 134 -3.89 8.14 5.87
CA GLY A 134 -4.56 6.97 5.31
C GLY A 134 -5.91 7.31 4.68
N ALA A 135 -6.71 8.17 5.32
CA ALA A 135 -8.04 8.55 4.83
C ALA A 135 -8.01 9.47 3.60
N THR A 136 -7.00 10.35 3.46
CA THR A 136 -6.98 11.34 2.38
C THR A 136 -6.46 10.78 1.06
N PHE A 137 -5.36 10.04 1.07
CA PHE A 137 -4.70 9.59 -0.17
C PHE A 137 -4.30 8.12 -0.13
N GLY A 138 -4.71 7.35 0.88
CA GLY A 138 -4.43 5.92 0.96
C GLY A 138 -2.96 5.62 1.16
N MET A 139 -2.36 6.22 2.19
CA MET A 139 -0.90 6.23 2.50
C MET A 139 -0.28 4.84 2.86
N ASN A 140 -0.79 3.74 2.31
CA ASN A 140 -0.42 2.39 2.71
C ASN A 140 1.02 2.05 2.31
N GLU A 141 1.43 2.46 1.12
CA GLU A 141 2.75 2.20 0.55
C GLU A 141 3.83 3.06 1.23
N GLU A 142 3.48 4.27 1.64
CA GLU A 142 4.39 5.24 2.25
C GLU A 142 4.62 4.99 3.75
N ILE A 143 3.80 4.16 4.40
CA ILE A 143 3.99 3.73 5.80
C ILE A 143 5.34 3.02 5.98
N ILE A 144 5.81 2.25 4.99
CA ILE A 144 7.04 1.46 5.10
C ILE A 144 8.26 2.34 5.48
N PRO A 145 8.54 3.47 4.78
CA PRO A 145 9.53 4.44 5.22
C PRO A 145 9.29 5.03 6.61
N PHE A 146 8.04 5.30 6.99
CA PHE A 146 7.74 5.89 8.30
C PHE A 146 8.08 4.96 9.46
N VAL A 147 7.89 3.65 9.31
CA VAL A 147 8.27 2.65 10.32
C VAL A 147 9.75 2.76 10.69
N LEU A 148 10.63 3.04 9.72
CA LEU A 148 12.06 3.23 9.96
C LEU A 148 12.38 4.44 10.87
N ILE A 149 11.49 5.43 10.92
CA ILE A 149 11.62 6.62 11.75
C ILE A 149 10.91 6.41 13.10
N LEU A 150 9.68 5.88 13.07
CA LEU A 150 8.81 5.80 14.23
C LEU A 150 9.26 4.74 15.22
N VAL A 151 9.75 3.59 14.78
CA VAL A 151 10.21 2.54 15.69
C VAL A 151 11.36 3.04 16.59
N PRO A 152 12.45 3.65 16.06
CA PRO A 152 13.48 4.27 16.90
C PRO A 152 12.96 5.35 17.84
N ILE A 153 11.99 6.17 17.41
CA ILE A 153 11.37 7.19 18.26
C ILE A 153 10.59 6.54 19.40
N CYS A 154 9.73 5.56 19.12
CA CYS A 154 8.94 4.86 20.13
C CYS A 154 9.86 4.19 21.17
N LEU A 155 10.89 3.48 20.71
CA LEU A 155 11.88 2.87 21.61
C LEU A 155 12.62 3.92 22.45
N GLY A 156 13.02 5.04 21.85
CA GLY A 156 13.69 6.14 22.56
C GLY A 156 12.81 6.87 23.59
N LEU A 157 11.49 6.80 23.43
CA LEU A 157 10.50 7.33 24.38
C LEU A 157 10.12 6.31 25.48
N GLY A 158 10.60 5.07 25.39
CA GLY A 158 10.27 3.99 26.32
C GLY A 158 8.99 3.23 25.97
N TYR A 159 8.51 3.37 24.73
CA TYR A 159 7.41 2.56 24.17
C TYR A 159 7.94 1.29 23.50
N ASP A 160 7.04 0.36 23.19
CA ASP A 160 7.36 -0.86 22.44
C ASP A 160 7.50 -0.57 20.93
N SER A 161 8.31 -1.37 20.24
CA SER A 161 8.41 -1.41 18.78
C SER A 161 7.06 -1.57 18.07
N ILE A 162 6.11 -2.32 18.66
CA ILE A 162 4.76 -2.55 18.12
C ILE A 162 3.97 -1.24 18.02
N ILE A 163 4.24 -0.25 18.87
CA ILE A 163 3.56 1.06 18.81
C ILE A 163 4.08 1.88 17.62
N GLY A 164 5.30 1.62 17.14
CA GLY A 164 5.88 2.29 15.98
C GLY A 164 5.53 1.65 14.63
N VAL A 165 4.75 0.56 14.63
CA VAL A 165 4.29 -0.19 13.44
C VAL A 165 2.79 0.01 13.28
#